data_AF-D0I7T8-F1
#
_entry.id   AF-D0I7T8-F1
#
_cell.length_a   1.000
_cell.length_b   1.000
_cell.length_c   1.000
_cell.angle_alpha   90.00
_cell.angle_beta   90.00
_cell.angle_gamma   90.00
#
_symmetry.space_group_name_H-M   'P 1'
#
loop_
_entity.id
_entity.type
_entity.pdbx_description
1 polymer ?
#
loop_
_entity_poly.entity_id
_entity_poly.type
_entity_poly.pdbx_seq_one_letter_code
_entity_poly.pdbx_strand_id
1 'polypeptide(L)'
;MTTDNFTLPIKAGLPQTATDKFQNKNTLNSYIPIRTKGNDFDWSSVVGLVLRGLLRKKIEKYTYLDFAADCKANLQSKLGEEDFWEVLEDMYFTNNAIFSVSPEFLLFKSQKSECKAGDLRVASLFINLLNGRQIEQFDANLNFIEQELLETLRSKTKPDTDKSLRASEAPYLPYMAEAFKRDLEFLTTYPKYLLDEFEQFLAFYGFAYTAQLSLSLSDWKTGEAPKAKPLYFIMDHERASGERIHVKKHGYKLFSESSFKLFPVLSMLENLQPNPDEMKKPLWQLAKNIENSQRSDLAEQIKNYALMFRANRKLDTEIPGDAVTAIDWLEYALKLAEEQFRDPKTDRPAIIKKYMTEVEKNMAADFVQARGRSGRVLVLTQDHIILLTNLVVGKEEKLRFHELILGFQDRGIFVDKQTEQELIKFYERIGNVERMSDSGDAVYVRKTI
;
A
#
# COMPACT_ATOMS: atom_id res chain seq x y z
N MET A 1 -12.37 -10.23 25.44
CA MET A 1 -11.03 -10.73 25.81
C MET A 1 -10.54 -9.85 26.94
N THR A 2 -10.25 -10.41 28.11
CA THR A 2 -9.50 -9.71 29.17
C THR A 2 -8.12 -9.40 28.62
N THR A 3 -7.82 -8.13 28.36
CA THR A 3 -6.46 -7.69 28.04
C THR A 3 -5.57 -7.96 29.24
N ASP A 4 -4.61 -8.86 29.09
CA ASP A 4 -3.55 -9.03 30.07
C ASP A 4 -2.67 -7.78 30.06
N ASN A 5 -2.86 -6.91 31.05
CA ASN A 5 -2.13 -5.66 31.18
C ASN A 5 -0.75 -5.84 31.84
N PHE A 6 -0.36 -7.06 32.22
CA PHE A 6 0.94 -7.38 32.81
C PHE A 6 1.96 -7.88 31.78
N THR A 7 1.51 -8.26 30.58
CA THR A 7 2.41 -8.60 29.47
C THR A 7 3.20 -7.36 29.03
N LEU A 8 4.50 -7.55 28.74
CA LEU A 8 5.37 -6.47 28.27
C LEU A 8 4.92 -6.03 26.86
N PRO A 9 4.51 -4.77 26.65
CA PRO A 9 3.94 -4.34 25.37
C PRO A 9 5.00 -4.11 24.28
N ILE A 10 6.28 -4.04 24.66
CA ILE A 10 7.44 -3.79 23.79
C ILE A 10 8.38 -5.00 23.78
N LYS A 11 9.38 -4.98 22.90
CA LYS A 11 10.40 -6.03 22.80
C LYS A 11 11.06 -6.36 24.14
N ALA A 12 11.07 -7.63 24.53
CA ALA A 12 11.89 -8.10 25.63
C ALA A 12 13.39 -8.01 25.27
N GLY A 13 14.22 -7.52 26.20
CA GLY A 13 15.67 -7.42 25.99
C GLY A 13 16.11 -6.22 25.15
N LEU A 14 15.35 -5.12 25.16
CA LEU A 14 15.89 -3.83 24.74
C LEU A 14 17.14 -3.50 25.57
N PRO A 15 18.20 -2.91 24.98
CA PRO A 15 19.38 -2.48 25.72
C PRO A 15 19.01 -1.63 26.94
N GLN A 16 19.53 -2.00 28.11
CA GLN A 16 19.27 -1.35 29.40
C GLN A 16 20.52 -0.69 30.01
N THR A 17 21.71 -1.22 29.72
CA THR A 17 22.97 -0.79 30.32
C THR A 17 24.08 -0.58 29.28
N ALA A 18 25.12 0.19 29.62
CA ALA A 18 26.23 0.48 28.70
C ALA A 18 26.99 -0.76 28.18
N THR A 19 26.87 -1.91 28.87
CA THR A 19 27.45 -3.19 28.45
C THR A 19 26.59 -3.92 27.41
N ASP A 20 25.32 -3.55 27.25
CA ASP A 20 24.42 -4.20 26.32
C ASP A 20 24.75 -3.83 24.87
N LYS A 21 24.71 -4.82 23.98
CA LYS A 21 25.01 -4.62 22.57
C LYS A 21 23.91 -3.77 21.90
N PHE A 22 24.27 -2.56 21.51
CA PHE A 22 23.38 -1.67 20.76
C PHE A 22 23.56 -1.83 19.25
N GLN A 23 22.47 -2.08 18.51
CA GLN A 23 22.54 -2.16 17.05
C GLN A 23 22.68 -0.76 16.44
N ASN A 24 23.82 -0.50 15.79
CA ASN A 24 24.09 0.79 15.15
C ASN A 24 23.40 0.94 13.77
N LYS A 25 22.68 -0.09 13.28
CA LYS A 25 21.99 -0.06 11.98
C LYS A 25 20.50 0.22 12.19
N ASN A 26 19.94 1.18 11.44
CA ASN A 26 18.49 1.37 11.36
C ASN A 26 17.92 0.36 10.35
N THR A 27 16.95 -0.44 10.77
CA THR A 27 16.26 -1.42 9.91
C THR A 27 14.80 -1.02 9.75
N LEU A 28 14.36 -0.94 8.49
CA LEU A 28 12.97 -0.73 8.14
C LEU A 28 12.48 -1.89 7.28
N ASN A 29 11.62 -2.72 7.87
CA ASN A 29 11.08 -3.92 7.25
C ASN A 29 9.55 -3.99 7.29
N SER A 30 8.89 -2.97 7.84
CA SER A 30 7.45 -2.99 8.06
C SER A 30 6.77 -1.70 7.69
N TYR A 31 5.48 -1.84 7.38
CA TYR A 31 4.54 -0.80 6.96
C TYR A 31 4.85 -0.14 5.63
N ILE A 32 6.10 -0.04 5.17
CA ILE A 32 6.44 0.53 3.87
C ILE A 32 7.46 -0.35 3.15
N PRO A 33 7.30 -0.61 1.83
CA PRO A 33 8.17 -1.55 1.11
C PRO A 33 9.53 -0.96 0.72
N ILE A 34 9.70 0.36 0.87
CA ILE A 34 10.88 1.11 0.43
C ILE A 34 12.00 1.06 1.46
N ARG A 35 13.21 0.79 0.98
CA ARG A 35 14.47 0.81 1.73
C ARG A 35 15.41 1.87 1.14
N THR A 36 16.60 2.00 1.73
CA THR A 36 17.62 2.93 1.21
C THR A 36 18.27 2.49 -0.11
N LYS A 37 18.16 1.19 -0.47
CA LYS A 37 18.74 0.57 -1.68
C LYS A 37 17.93 -0.67 -2.09
N GLY A 38 18.09 -1.07 -3.36
CA GLY A 38 17.57 -2.32 -3.91
C GLY A 38 16.05 -2.31 -4.04
N ASN A 39 15.45 -1.16 -4.31
CA ASN A 39 14.00 -1.01 -4.42
C ASN A 39 13.44 -1.39 -5.78
N ASP A 40 14.26 -1.85 -6.72
CA ASP A 40 13.78 -2.24 -8.04
C ASP A 40 12.77 -3.38 -7.92
N PHE A 41 11.60 -3.18 -8.50
CA PHE A 41 10.53 -4.17 -8.57
C PHE A 41 9.87 -4.14 -9.95
N ASP A 42 9.11 -5.19 -10.24
CA ASP A 42 8.29 -5.34 -11.46
C ASP A 42 6.81 -5.48 -11.09
N TRP A 43 5.95 -4.66 -11.69
CA TRP A 43 4.53 -4.67 -11.37
C TRP A 43 3.83 -5.99 -11.74
N SER A 44 4.23 -6.64 -12.83
CA SER A 44 3.62 -7.94 -13.21
C SER A 44 3.92 -9.02 -12.17
N SER A 45 5.14 -9.05 -11.63
CA SER A 45 5.51 -9.92 -10.51
C SER A 45 4.78 -9.56 -9.23
N VAL A 46 4.64 -8.26 -8.91
CA VAL A 46 3.86 -7.80 -7.75
C VAL A 46 2.40 -8.24 -7.84
N VAL A 47 1.74 -8.04 -9.00
CA VAL A 47 0.36 -8.48 -9.24
C VAL A 47 0.23 -9.99 -9.04
N GLY A 48 1.13 -10.77 -9.65
CA GLY A 48 1.14 -12.23 -9.47
C GLY A 48 1.27 -12.65 -8.00
N LEU A 49 2.16 -12.00 -7.23
CA LEU A 49 2.34 -12.27 -5.81
C LEU A 49 1.12 -11.88 -4.95
N VAL A 50 0.48 -10.76 -5.24
CA VAL A 50 -0.77 -10.34 -4.58
C VAL A 50 -1.88 -11.34 -4.87
N LEU A 51 -2.02 -11.77 -6.13
CA LEU A 51 -2.98 -12.82 -6.54
C LEU A 51 -2.73 -14.15 -5.84
N ARG A 52 -1.47 -14.59 -5.77
CA ARG A 52 -1.06 -15.79 -5.02
C ARG A 52 -1.45 -15.68 -3.54
N GLY A 53 -1.26 -14.51 -2.94
CA GLY A 53 -1.68 -14.20 -1.58
C GLY A 53 -3.19 -14.18 -1.38
N LEU A 54 -3.94 -13.67 -2.36
CA LEU A 54 -5.40 -13.55 -2.35
C LEU A 54 -6.10 -14.90 -2.56
N LEU A 55 -5.66 -15.69 -3.55
CA LEU A 55 -6.21 -17.01 -3.88
C LEU A 55 -5.75 -18.11 -2.92
N ARG A 56 -4.64 -17.89 -2.20
CA ARG A 56 -3.92 -18.95 -1.43
C ARG A 56 -3.58 -20.17 -2.26
N LYS A 57 -3.32 -19.97 -3.55
CA LYS A 57 -2.95 -21.00 -4.51
C LYS A 57 -1.64 -20.61 -5.17
N LYS A 58 -0.78 -21.59 -5.40
CA LYS A 58 0.49 -21.42 -6.11
C LYS A 58 0.66 -22.46 -7.20
N ILE A 59 1.51 -22.12 -8.15
CA ILE A 59 2.06 -23.03 -9.15
C ILE A 59 3.51 -23.31 -8.72
N GLU A 60 3.93 -24.57 -8.75
CA GLU A 60 5.26 -24.98 -8.29
C GLU A 60 5.87 -26.01 -9.22
N LYS A 61 7.08 -25.74 -9.71
CA LYS A 61 7.81 -26.58 -10.68
C LYS A 61 6.99 -26.89 -11.94
N TYR A 62 6.29 -25.88 -12.44
CA TYR A 62 5.45 -26.00 -13.63
C TYR A 62 5.62 -24.72 -14.46
N THR A 63 6.31 -24.86 -15.59
CA THR A 63 6.68 -23.74 -16.43
C THR A 63 5.54 -23.37 -17.37
N TYR A 64 5.63 -22.18 -17.98
CA TYR A 64 4.68 -21.77 -19.01
C TYR A 64 4.72 -22.70 -20.23
N LEU A 65 5.89 -23.26 -20.56
CA LEU A 65 6.03 -24.24 -21.65
C LEU A 65 5.33 -25.56 -21.32
N ASP A 66 5.48 -26.06 -20.09
CA ASP A 66 4.75 -27.25 -19.63
C ASP A 66 3.23 -27.03 -19.70
N PHE A 67 2.78 -25.82 -19.35
CA PHE A 67 1.38 -25.43 -19.44
C PHE A 67 0.85 -25.43 -20.88
N ALA A 68 1.58 -24.85 -21.82
CA ALA A 68 1.19 -24.87 -23.22
C ALA A 68 1.11 -26.30 -23.77
N ALA A 69 2.08 -27.15 -23.42
CA ALA A 69 2.09 -28.56 -23.82
C ALA A 69 0.91 -29.36 -23.22
N ASP A 70 0.59 -29.16 -21.94
CA ASP A 70 -0.55 -29.80 -21.30
C ASP A 70 -1.88 -29.31 -21.90
N CYS A 71 -2.00 -28.01 -22.21
CA CYS A 71 -3.17 -27.46 -22.89
C CYS A 71 -3.36 -28.09 -24.28
N LYS A 72 -2.26 -28.25 -25.03
CA LYS A 72 -2.26 -28.96 -26.32
C LYS A 72 -2.79 -30.36 -26.15
N ALA A 73 -2.20 -31.14 -25.25
CA ALA A 73 -2.62 -32.52 -25.02
C ALA A 73 -4.10 -32.65 -24.62
N ASN A 74 -4.59 -31.74 -23.76
CA ASN A 74 -5.98 -31.74 -23.30
C ASN A 74 -6.96 -31.36 -24.41
N LEU A 75 -6.65 -30.32 -25.18
CA LEU A 75 -7.55 -29.81 -26.21
C LEU A 75 -7.48 -30.61 -27.52
N GLN A 76 -6.32 -31.15 -27.90
CA GLN A 76 -6.14 -31.88 -29.18
C GLN A 76 -7.19 -32.98 -29.36
N SER A 77 -7.53 -33.71 -28.29
CA SER A 77 -8.55 -34.78 -28.32
C SER A 77 -10.00 -34.27 -28.47
N LYS A 78 -10.21 -32.97 -28.23
CA LYS A 78 -11.50 -32.26 -28.30
C LYS A 78 -11.64 -31.40 -29.56
N LEU A 79 -10.53 -31.19 -30.29
CA LEU A 79 -10.52 -30.46 -31.55
C LEU A 79 -10.98 -31.37 -32.70
N GLY A 80 -11.82 -30.83 -33.58
CA GLY A 80 -12.30 -31.55 -34.77
C GLY A 80 -11.25 -31.67 -35.88
N GLU A 81 -10.26 -30.78 -35.89
CA GLU A 81 -9.16 -30.73 -36.87
C GLU A 81 -7.83 -30.59 -36.13
N GLU A 82 -6.84 -31.44 -36.46
CA GLU A 82 -5.53 -31.44 -35.77
C GLU A 82 -4.76 -30.12 -35.95
N ASP A 83 -4.90 -29.47 -37.11
CA ASP A 83 -4.22 -28.22 -37.46
C ASP A 83 -4.79 -27.01 -36.72
N PHE A 84 -5.99 -27.13 -36.12
CA PHE A 84 -6.63 -26.03 -35.40
C PHE A 84 -5.85 -25.60 -34.15
N TRP A 85 -4.98 -26.47 -33.61
CA TRP A 85 -4.10 -26.09 -32.51
C TRP A 85 -3.19 -24.92 -32.87
N GLU A 86 -2.68 -24.82 -34.09
CA GLU A 86 -1.79 -23.72 -34.50
C GLU A 86 -2.49 -22.36 -34.38
N VAL A 87 -3.79 -22.31 -34.66
CA VAL A 87 -4.63 -21.11 -34.49
C VAL A 87 -4.78 -20.76 -33.01
N LEU A 88 -5.00 -21.75 -32.15
CA LEU A 88 -5.11 -21.53 -30.70
C LEU A 88 -3.78 -21.11 -30.07
N GLU A 89 -2.68 -21.68 -30.55
CA GLU A 89 -1.32 -21.32 -30.16
C GLU A 89 -1.05 -19.84 -30.46
N ASP A 90 -1.38 -19.39 -31.67
CA ASP A 90 -1.24 -17.98 -32.05
C ASP A 90 -2.16 -17.05 -31.25
N MET A 91 -3.40 -17.46 -31.02
CA MET A 91 -4.40 -16.64 -30.33
C MET A 91 -4.10 -16.45 -28.83
N TYR A 92 -3.68 -17.51 -28.13
CA TYR A 92 -3.57 -17.50 -26.67
C TYR A 92 -2.13 -17.54 -26.16
N PHE A 93 -1.20 -18.21 -26.86
CA PHE A 93 0.12 -18.48 -26.32
C PHE A 93 1.20 -17.55 -26.86
N THR A 94 1.08 -17.11 -28.13
CA THR A 94 1.95 -16.08 -28.71
C THR A 94 1.87 -14.80 -27.87
N ASN A 95 3.04 -14.21 -27.58
CA ASN A 95 3.20 -13.02 -26.72
C ASN A 95 2.58 -13.13 -25.32
N ASN A 96 2.26 -14.35 -24.85
CA ASN A 96 1.56 -14.61 -23.59
C ASN A 96 0.17 -13.96 -23.49
N ALA A 97 -0.57 -13.90 -24.59
CA ALA A 97 -1.93 -13.33 -24.65
C ALA A 97 -2.89 -13.94 -23.60
N ILE A 98 -2.68 -15.21 -23.20
CA ILE A 98 -3.46 -15.93 -22.19
C ILE A 98 -3.53 -15.19 -20.83
N PHE A 99 -2.54 -14.36 -20.51
CA PHE A 99 -2.55 -13.55 -19.27
C PHE A 99 -3.67 -12.50 -19.24
N SER A 100 -4.28 -12.18 -20.38
CA SER A 100 -5.45 -11.28 -20.49
C SER A 100 -6.80 -12.00 -20.40
N VAL A 101 -6.83 -13.33 -20.31
CA VAL A 101 -8.07 -14.12 -20.29
C VAL A 101 -8.68 -14.18 -18.88
N SER A 102 -7.85 -14.50 -17.88
CA SER A 102 -8.27 -14.61 -16.48
C SER A 102 -7.12 -14.22 -15.55
N PRO A 103 -7.41 -13.50 -14.43
CA PRO A 103 -6.40 -13.17 -13.42
C PRO A 103 -5.61 -14.37 -12.91
N GLU A 104 -6.20 -15.57 -12.88
CA GLU A 104 -5.51 -16.76 -12.38
C GLU A 104 -4.26 -17.14 -13.18
N PHE A 105 -4.21 -16.82 -14.48
CA PHE A 105 -3.01 -17.07 -15.29
C PHE A 105 -1.81 -16.22 -14.85
N LEU A 106 -2.03 -15.08 -14.18
CA LEU A 106 -0.93 -14.27 -13.63
C LEU A 106 -0.22 -14.95 -12.44
N LEU A 107 -0.72 -16.10 -11.96
CA LEU A 107 0.04 -16.94 -11.00
C LEU A 107 1.40 -17.39 -11.56
N PHE A 108 1.58 -17.47 -12.88
CA PHE A 108 2.90 -17.72 -13.49
C PHE A 108 3.92 -16.62 -13.14
N LYS A 109 3.48 -15.37 -12.97
CA LYS A 109 4.33 -14.23 -12.58
C LYS A 109 4.74 -14.25 -11.10
N SER A 110 4.15 -15.13 -10.29
CA SER A 110 4.42 -15.25 -8.85
C SER A 110 5.49 -16.32 -8.51
N GLN A 111 6.06 -16.97 -9.54
CA GLN A 111 7.07 -18.00 -9.36
C GLN A 111 8.40 -17.40 -8.93
N LYS A 112 9.19 -18.18 -8.17
CA LYS A 112 10.48 -17.71 -7.62
C LYS A 112 11.49 -17.27 -8.69
N SER A 113 11.43 -17.83 -9.90
CA SER A 113 12.27 -17.43 -11.04
C SER A 113 11.93 -16.03 -11.56
N GLU A 114 10.67 -15.61 -11.41
CA GLU A 114 10.14 -14.34 -11.92
C GLU A 114 10.21 -13.21 -10.89
N CYS A 115 10.43 -13.54 -9.61
CA CYS A 115 10.29 -12.60 -8.49
C CYS A 115 11.64 -12.17 -7.88
N LYS A 116 11.78 -10.87 -7.67
CA LYS A 116 12.88 -10.22 -6.94
C LYS A 116 12.47 -9.92 -5.50
N ALA A 117 13.46 -9.59 -4.66
CA ALA A 117 13.22 -9.16 -3.28
C ALA A 117 12.50 -7.80 -3.17
N GLY A 118 12.51 -6.98 -4.23
CA GLY A 118 11.68 -5.78 -4.34
C GLY A 118 10.20 -6.13 -4.47
N ASP A 119 9.87 -7.01 -5.41
CA ASP A 119 8.51 -7.46 -5.71
C ASP A 119 7.81 -8.01 -4.47
N LEU A 120 8.49 -8.91 -3.73
CA LEU A 120 7.94 -9.48 -2.48
C LEU A 120 7.67 -8.42 -1.42
N ARG A 121 8.51 -7.38 -1.30
CA ARG A 121 8.27 -6.30 -0.33
C ARG A 121 7.05 -5.47 -0.72
N VAL A 122 6.95 -5.10 -1.99
CA VAL A 122 5.80 -4.32 -2.49
C VAL A 122 4.52 -5.15 -2.38
N ALA A 123 4.53 -6.42 -2.78
CA ALA A 123 3.40 -7.32 -2.59
C ALA A 123 3.02 -7.49 -1.12
N SER A 124 4.01 -7.56 -0.22
CA SER A 124 3.76 -7.69 1.24
C SER A 124 2.98 -6.50 1.81
N LEU A 125 3.14 -5.28 1.28
CA LEU A 125 2.30 -4.15 1.66
C LEU A 125 0.81 -4.46 1.42
N PHE A 126 0.47 -4.90 0.20
CA PHE A 126 -0.92 -5.21 -0.16
C PHE A 126 -1.45 -6.44 0.56
N ILE A 127 -0.61 -7.46 0.78
CA ILE A 127 -0.98 -8.64 1.57
C ILE A 127 -1.31 -8.28 3.02
N ASN A 128 -0.58 -7.33 3.61
CA ASN A 128 -0.90 -6.79 4.94
C ASN A 128 -2.21 -5.96 4.91
N LEU A 129 -2.49 -5.20 3.84
CA LEU A 129 -3.78 -4.51 3.67
C LEU A 129 -4.95 -5.50 3.52
N LEU A 130 -4.78 -6.63 2.82
CA LEU A 130 -5.79 -7.69 2.74
C LEU A 130 -6.10 -8.28 4.12
N ASN A 131 -5.12 -8.29 5.03
CA ASN A 131 -5.23 -8.80 6.39
C ASN A 131 -5.99 -10.14 6.48
N GLY A 132 -5.58 -11.11 5.65
CA GLY A 132 -6.15 -12.45 5.65
C GLY A 132 -7.36 -12.66 4.73
N ARG A 133 -7.92 -11.60 4.12
CA ARG A 133 -8.98 -11.72 3.10
C ARG A 133 -8.51 -12.56 1.91
N GLN A 134 -9.41 -13.41 1.42
CA GLN A 134 -9.16 -14.40 0.38
C GLN A 134 -10.37 -14.49 -0.55
N ILE A 135 -10.14 -15.00 -1.74
CA ILE A 135 -11.18 -15.45 -2.67
C ILE A 135 -10.84 -16.86 -3.14
N GLU A 136 -11.85 -17.66 -3.48
CA GLU A 136 -11.61 -19.03 -3.95
C GLU A 136 -11.18 -19.08 -5.42
N GLN A 137 -11.87 -18.30 -6.26
CA GLN A 137 -11.69 -18.24 -7.70
C GLN A 137 -12.29 -16.95 -8.28
N PHE A 138 -11.92 -16.65 -9.53
CA PHE A 138 -12.58 -15.59 -10.29
C PHE A 138 -13.72 -16.16 -11.13
N ASP A 139 -14.86 -15.47 -11.14
CA ASP A 139 -16.00 -15.78 -12.00
C ASP A 139 -15.88 -14.98 -13.30
N ALA A 140 -15.07 -15.48 -14.23
CA ALA A 140 -14.89 -14.88 -15.53
C ALA A 140 -15.88 -15.49 -16.53
N ASN A 141 -16.52 -14.66 -17.36
CA ASN A 141 -17.35 -15.12 -18.47
C ASN A 141 -16.44 -15.63 -19.61
N LEU A 142 -16.02 -16.88 -19.48
CA LEU A 142 -15.08 -17.56 -20.37
C LEU A 142 -15.81 -18.40 -21.41
N ASN A 143 -15.28 -18.41 -22.63
CA ASN A 143 -15.72 -19.36 -23.65
C ASN A 143 -15.19 -20.78 -23.36
N PHE A 144 -15.69 -21.79 -24.08
CA PHE A 144 -15.32 -23.20 -23.86
C PHE A 144 -13.80 -23.45 -23.92
N ILE A 145 -13.08 -22.84 -24.86
CA ILE A 145 -11.63 -23.01 -24.98
C ILE A 145 -10.94 -22.40 -23.76
N GLU A 146 -11.30 -21.18 -23.38
CA GLU A 146 -10.73 -20.49 -22.22
C GLU A 146 -11.00 -21.24 -20.91
N GLN A 147 -12.17 -21.86 -20.78
CA GLN A 147 -12.52 -22.71 -19.64
C GLN A 147 -11.57 -23.92 -19.54
N GLU A 148 -11.35 -24.63 -20.63
CA GLU A 148 -10.44 -25.79 -20.69
C GLU A 148 -8.98 -25.39 -20.38
N LEU A 149 -8.53 -24.24 -20.88
CA LEU A 149 -7.20 -23.69 -20.56
C LEU A 149 -7.08 -23.37 -19.06
N LEU A 150 -8.11 -22.76 -18.48
CA LEU A 150 -8.12 -22.41 -17.06
C LEU A 150 -8.22 -23.66 -16.16
N GLU A 151 -9.01 -24.66 -16.54
CA GLU A 151 -9.09 -25.95 -15.84
C GLU A 151 -7.74 -26.69 -15.87
N THR A 152 -7.05 -26.64 -17.00
CA THR A 152 -5.68 -27.17 -17.11
C THR A 152 -4.75 -26.51 -16.10
N LEU A 153 -4.78 -25.18 -15.98
CA LEU A 153 -4.01 -24.45 -14.96
C LEU A 153 -4.40 -24.90 -13.53
N ARG A 154 -5.70 -24.86 -13.23
CA ARG A 154 -6.25 -25.18 -11.90
C ARG A 154 -5.86 -26.59 -11.45
N SER A 155 -5.80 -27.56 -12.35
CA SER A 155 -5.35 -28.93 -12.07
C SER A 155 -3.92 -29.02 -11.53
N LYS A 156 -3.09 -28.01 -11.80
CA LYS A 156 -1.68 -27.91 -11.38
C LYS A 156 -1.47 -26.98 -10.19
N THR A 157 -2.51 -26.22 -9.79
CA THR A 157 -2.43 -25.35 -8.61
C THR A 157 -2.44 -26.15 -7.32
N LYS A 158 -1.76 -25.64 -6.29
CA LYS A 158 -1.69 -26.24 -4.96
C LYS A 158 -1.98 -25.19 -3.89
N PRO A 159 -2.52 -25.58 -2.72
CA PRO A 159 -2.62 -24.68 -1.57
C PRO A 159 -1.27 -24.06 -1.21
N ASP A 160 -1.27 -22.76 -0.92
CA ASP A 160 -0.06 -22.04 -0.54
C ASP A 160 0.06 -21.86 0.98
N THR A 161 1.10 -22.50 1.53
CA THR A 161 1.46 -22.48 2.95
C THR A 161 2.60 -21.51 3.26
N ASP A 162 3.08 -20.75 2.27
CA ASP A 162 4.16 -19.77 2.44
C ASP A 162 3.74 -18.65 3.42
N LYS A 163 4.43 -18.59 4.56
CA LYS A 163 4.19 -17.57 5.59
C LYS A 163 4.57 -16.16 5.12
N SER A 164 5.47 -16.02 4.15
CA SER A 164 5.87 -14.71 3.63
C SER A 164 4.76 -13.99 2.86
N LEU A 165 3.75 -14.75 2.41
CA LEU A 165 2.55 -14.21 1.78
C LEU A 165 1.36 -14.15 2.74
N ARG A 166 1.60 -14.23 4.06
CA ARG A 166 0.60 -14.04 5.11
C ARG A 166 0.77 -12.67 5.74
N ALA A 167 -0.33 -12.10 6.22
CA ALA A 167 -0.27 -10.83 6.93
C ALA A 167 0.57 -11.00 8.21
N SER A 168 1.60 -10.17 8.34
CA SER A 168 2.52 -10.14 9.49
C SER A 168 2.39 -8.85 10.28
N GLU A 169 1.61 -7.89 9.79
CA GLU A 169 1.43 -6.54 10.33
C GLU A 169 -0.05 -6.23 10.46
N ALA A 170 -0.46 -5.72 11.62
CA ALA A 170 -1.76 -5.10 11.77
C ALA A 170 -1.78 -3.79 10.96
N PRO A 171 -2.85 -3.46 10.21
CA PRO A 171 -2.87 -2.26 9.38
C PRO A 171 -2.60 -0.98 10.18
N TYR A 172 -1.60 -0.19 9.75
CA TYR A 172 -1.33 1.11 10.37
C TYR A 172 -2.47 2.09 10.12
N LEU A 173 -3.07 2.03 8.94
CA LEU A 173 -4.23 2.81 8.51
C LEU A 173 -5.44 1.87 8.29
N PRO A 174 -6.20 1.51 9.34
CA PRO A 174 -7.31 0.56 9.20
C PRO A 174 -8.35 0.98 8.17
N TYR A 175 -8.72 2.27 8.11
CA TYR A 175 -9.68 2.78 7.13
C TYR A 175 -9.23 2.52 5.68
N MET A 176 -7.94 2.66 5.41
CA MET A 176 -7.35 2.44 4.08
C MET A 176 -7.35 0.95 3.73
N ALA A 177 -7.05 0.09 4.70
CA ALA A 177 -7.10 -1.35 4.52
C ALA A 177 -8.53 -1.83 4.23
N GLU A 178 -9.54 -1.29 4.91
CA GLU A 178 -10.94 -1.62 4.61
C GLU A 178 -11.39 -1.10 3.25
N ALA A 179 -10.99 0.12 2.85
CA ALA A 179 -11.24 0.63 1.51
C ALA A 179 -10.60 -0.28 0.44
N PHE A 180 -9.33 -0.66 0.61
CA PHE A 180 -8.62 -1.56 -0.29
C PHE A 180 -9.34 -2.92 -0.46
N LYS A 181 -9.78 -3.52 0.64
CA LYS A 181 -10.50 -4.80 0.62
C LYS A 181 -11.83 -4.71 -0.12
N ARG A 182 -12.62 -3.68 0.19
CA ARG A 182 -13.93 -3.45 -0.46
C ARG A 182 -13.77 -3.24 -1.96
N ASP A 183 -12.78 -2.44 -2.34
CA ASP A 183 -12.53 -2.07 -3.72
C ASP A 183 -12.02 -3.26 -4.53
N LEU A 184 -11.10 -4.04 -3.97
CA LEU A 184 -10.65 -5.27 -4.60
C LEU A 184 -11.78 -6.29 -4.71
N GLU A 185 -12.62 -6.43 -3.68
CA GLU A 185 -13.80 -7.30 -3.74
C GLU A 185 -14.73 -6.89 -4.89
N PHE A 186 -14.97 -5.58 -5.07
CA PHE A 186 -15.70 -5.07 -6.22
C PHE A 186 -15.00 -5.40 -7.55
N LEU A 187 -13.69 -5.15 -7.68
CA LEU A 187 -12.97 -5.46 -8.92
C LEU A 187 -12.99 -6.95 -9.25
N THR A 188 -13.00 -7.83 -8.25
CA THR A 188 -13.06 -9.29 -8.48
C THR A 188 -14.35 -9.74 -9.17
N THR A 189 -15.42 -8.94 -9.14
CA THR A 189 -16.66 -9.22 -9.90
C THR A 189 -16.57 -8.77 -11.36
N TYR A 190 -15.48 -8.11 -11.77
CA TYR A 190 -15.22 -7.69 -13.15
C TYR A 190 -13.81 -8.15 -13.59
N PRO A 191 -13.55 -9.46 -13.78
CA PRO A 191 -12.19 -9.98 -13.95
C PRO A 191 -11.39 -9.37 -15.10
N LYS A 192 -12.03 -9.02 -16.23
CA LYS A 192 -11.39 -8.35 -17.36
C LYS A 192 -10.93 -6.93 -16.99
N TYR A 193 -11.82 -6.15 -16.38
CA TYR A 193 -11.48 -4.81 -15.92
C TYR A 193 -10.40 -4.86 -14.82
N LEU A 194 -10.46 -5.84 -13.90
CA LEU A 194 -9.40 -6.05 -12.93
C LEU A 194 -8.06 -6.34 -13.60
N LEU A 195 -8.00 -7.17 -14.65
CA LEU A 195 -6.77 -7.46 -15.38
C LEU A 195 -6.16 -6.19 -15.98
N ASP A 196 -6.98 -5.37 -16.62
CA ASP A 196 -6.54 -4.14 -17.28
C ASP A 196 -6.04 -3.10 -16.26
N GLU A 197 -6.68 -3.02 -15.10
CA GLU A 197 -6.42 -1.97 -14.10
C GLU A 197 -5.60 -2.44 -12.88
N PHE A 198 -5.22 -3.72 -12.77
CA PHE A 198 -4.67 -4.24 -11.51
C PHE A 198 -3.41 -3.49 -11.08
N GLU A 199 -2.51 -3.26 -12.03
CA GLU A 199 -1.28 -2.50 -11.78
C GLU A 199 -1.62 -1.09 -11.29
N GLN A 200 -2.52 -0.39 -11.97
CA GLN A 200 -2.93 0.97 -11.63
C GLN A 200 -3.64 1.05 -10.27
N PHE A 201 -4.45 0.04 -9.94
CA PHE A 201 -5.09 -0.13 -8.63
C PHE A 201 -4.08 -0.30 -7.51
N LEU A 202 -3.08 -1.18 -7.70
CA LEU A 202 -2.01 -1.37 -6.71
C LEU A 202 -1.13 -0.12 -6.61
N ALA A 203 -0.74 0.50 -7.72
CA ALA A 203 0.03 1.74 -7.75
C ALA A 203 -0.68 2.86 -6.99
N PHE A 204 -1.98 3.04 -7.22
CA PHE A 204 -2.82 3.99 -6.49
C PHE A 204 -2.80 3.74 -4.98
N TYR A 205 -3.10 2.52 -4.53
CA TYR A 205 -3.13 2.21 -3.11
C TYR A 205 -1.75 2.23 -2.47
N GLY A 206 -0.69 1.87 -3.20
CA GLY A 206 0.70 1.96 -2.74
C GLY A 206 1.10 3.41 -2.46
N PHE A 207 0.76 4.32 -3.37
CA PHE A 207 0.93 5.75 -3.18
C PHE A 207 0.07 6.30 -2.04
N ALA A 208 -1.25 6.09 -2.09
CA ALA A 208 -2.21 6.66 -1.14
C ALA A 208 -1.88 6.23 0.30
N TYR A 209 -1.60 4.94 0.50
CA TYR A 209 -1.16 4.44 1.79
C TYR A 209 0.15 5.10 2.25
N THR A 210 1.16 5.18 1.38
CA THR A 210 2.47 5.77 1.72
C THR A 210 2.33 7.24 2.12
N ALA A 211 1.55 8.01 1.37
CA ALA A 211 1.32 9.42 1.64
C ALA A 211 0.55 9.61 2.95
N GLN A 212 -0.58 8.92 3.12
CA GLN A 212 -1.39 9.01 4.34
C GLN A 212 -0.65 8.51 5.59
N LEU A 213 0.20 7.48 5.44
CA LEU A 213 1.04 6.99 6.53
C LEU A 213 1.99 8.10 6.98
N SER A 214 2.70 8.73 6.03
CA SER A 214 3.65 9.81 6.35
C SER A 214 2.99 10.95 7.14
N LEU A 215 1.74 11.31 6.80
CA LEU A 215 0.97 12.34 7.49
C LEU A 215 0.52 11.89 8.89
N SER A 216 0.23 10.60 9.07
CA SER A 216 -0.35 10.04 10.29
C SER A 216 0.68 9.72 11.38
N LEU A 217 1.96 9.56 11.02
CA LEU A 217 3.02 9.20 11.97
C LEU A 217 3.22 10.18 13.14
N SER A 218 2.68 11.40 13.06
CA SER A 218 2.78 12.40 14.13
C SER A 218 1.73 12.24 15.23
N ASP A 219 0.62 11.56 14.96
CA ASP A 219 -0.58 11.55 15.82
C ASP A 219 -0.63 10.32 16.74
N TRP A 220 0.46 9.56 16.82
CA TRP A 220 0.52 8.27 17.51
C TRP A 220 0.15 8.36 19.00
N LYS A 221 0.39 9.50 19.65
CA LYS A 221 0.10 9.74 21.06
C LYS A 221 -1.39 9.64 21.41
N THR A 222 -2.27 9.82 20.43
CA THR A 222 -3.72 9.67 20.65
C THR A 222 -4.09 8.26 21.07
N GLY A 223 -3.27 7.25 20.75
CA GLY A 223 -3.59 5.84 20.96
C GLY A 223 -4.72 5.33 20.04
N GLU A 224 -5.22 6.18 19.13
CA GLU A 224 -6.35 5.88 18.25
C GLU A 224 -5.90 5.57 16.83
N ALA A 225 -6.71 4.79 16.12
CA ALA A 225 -6.49 4.51 14.72
C ALA A 225 -6.59 5.81 13.89
N PRO A 226 -5.60 6.11 13.02
CA PRO A 226 -5.63 7.31 12.18
C PRO A 226 -6.85 7.33 11.25
N LYS A 227 -7.28 8.54 10.91
CA LYS A 227 -8.28 8.81 9.86
C LYS A 227 -7.60 9.45 8.65
N ALA A 228 -8.31 9.52 7.52
CA ALA A 228 -7.81 10.17 6.33
C ALA A 228 -7.49 11.65 6.61
N LYS A 229 -6.31 12.09 6.16
CA LYS A 229 -5.85 13.47 6.31
C LYS A 229 -5.88 14.20 4.97
N PRO A 230 -6.22 15.50 4.96
CA PRO A 230 -6.26 16.29 3.74
C PRO A 230 -4.93 16.27 2.99
N LEU A 231 -4.95 15.75 1.76
CA LEU A 231 -3.84 15.81 0.81
C LEU A 231 -4.40 16.18 -0.57
N TYR A 232 -4.02 17.35 -1.08
CA TYR A 232 -4.69 17.98 -2.21
C TYR A 232 -4.06 17.63 -3.55
N PHE A 233 -4.90 17.19 -4.48
CA PHE A 233 -4.61 16.84 -5.86
C PHE A 233 -5.32 17.81 -6.81
N ILE A 234 -4.78 17.90 -8.03
CA ILE A 234 -5.42 18.54 -9.18
C ILE A 234 -5.42 17.57 -10.35
N MET A 235 -6.23 17.79 -11.38
CA MET A 235 -6.10 17.02 -12.62
C MET A 235 -4.82 17.44 -13.36
N ASP A 236 -4.23 16.50 -14.09
CA ASP A 236 -2.99 16.64 -14.87
C ASP A 236 -2.98 17.78 -15.91
N HIS A 237 -4.12 18.25 -16.38
CA HIS A 237 -4.26 19.35 -17.33
C HIS A 237 -4.56 20.70 -16.64
N GLU A 238 -4.83 20.70 -15.33
CA GLU A 238 -5.13 21.92 -14.59
C GLU A 238 -3.89 22.81 -14.39
N ARG A 239 -4.13 24.13 -14.33
CA ARG A 239 -3.09 25.08 -13.92
C ARG A 239 -2.91 25.03 -12.40
N ALA A 240 -1.68 24.78 -11.97
CA ALA A 240 -1.25 24.89 -10.58
C ALA A 240 -1.04 26.36 -10.17
N SER A 241 -2.11 27.17 -10.19
CA SER A 241 -2.04 28.62 -9.93
C SER A 241 -1.45 28.94 -8.56
N GLY A 242 -0.84 30.13 -8.48
CA GLY A 242 -0.27 30.70 -7.27
C GLY A 242 -1.25 30.80 -6.10
N GLU A 243 -2.53 30.97 -6.42
CA GLU A 243 -3.63 31.29 -5.51
C GLU A 243 -4.27 30.03 -4.89
N ARG A 244 -3.95 28.84 -5.41
CA ARG A 244 -4.46 27.56 -4.89
C ARG A 244 -3.70 27.14 -3.65
N ILE A 245 -4.01 27.81 -2.53
CA ILE A 245 -3.27 27.67 -1.26
C ILE A 245 -3.26 26.22 -0.76
N HIS A 246 -4.38 25.49 -0.89
CA HIS A 246 -4.46 24.09 -0.47
C HIS A 246 -3.54 23.18 -1.28
N VAL A 247 -3.52 23.30 -2.61
CA VAL A 247 -2.61 22.55 -3.49
C VAL A 247 -1.15 22.82 -3.14
N LYS A 248 -0.80 24.08 -2.83
CA LYS A 248 0.56 24.47 -2.46
C LYS A 248 1.02 24.00 -1.09
N LYS A 249 0.18 24.18 -0.06
CA LYS A 249 0.55 23.94 1.34
C LYS A 249 0.22 22.53 1.80
N HIS A 250 -0.85 21.94 1.29
CA HIS A 250 -1.40 20.66 1.70
C HIS A 250 -1.43 19.63 0.55
N GLY A 251 -0.65 19.85 -0.52
CA GLY A 251 -0.40 18.88 -1.59
C GLY A 251 1.01 18.28 -1.49
N TYR A 252 1.76 18.31 -2.59
CA TYR A 252 3.11 17.71 -2.67
C TYR A 252 4.06 18.21 -1.57
N LYS A 253 4.03 19.50 -1.23
CA LYS A 253 4.91 20.06 -0.20
C LYS A 253 4.71 19.34 1.15
N LEU A 254 3.46 19.17 1.57
CA LEU A 254 3.12 18.50 2.82
C LEU A 254 3.59 17.04 2.80
N PHE A 255 3.31 16.32 1.72
CA PHE A 255 3.78 14.94 1.54
C PHE A 255 5.31 14.81 1.57
N SER A 256 6.02 15.72 0.91
CA SER A 256 7.49 15.75 0.87
C SER A 256 8.06 16.00 2.26
N GLU A 257 7.52 16.96 3.01
CA GLU A 257 7.97 17.27 4.38
C GLU A 257 7.64 16.12 5.36
N SER A 258 6.44 15.53 5.27
CA SER A 258 6.02 14.43 6.14
C SER A 258 6.75 13.11 5.85
N SER A 259 7.20 12.90 4.61
CA SER A 259 7.98 11.71 4.21
C SER A 259 9.29 11.55 4.98
N PHE A 260 9.84 12.64 5.54
CA PHE A 260 10.98 12.58 6.45
C PHE A 260 10.74 11.60 7.61
N LYS A 261 9.52 11.55 8.16
CA LYS A 261 9.20 10.74 9.35
C LYS A 261 9.11 9.25 9.08
N LEU A 262 8.89 8.83 7.82
CA LEU A 262 8.73 7.43 7.45
C LEU A 262 9.90 6.57 7.93
N PHE A 263 11.14 6.93 7.57
CA PHE A 263 12.29 6.11 7.95
C PHE A 263 12.65 6.18 9.45
N PRO A 264 12.78 7.37 10.07
CA PRO A 264 13.17 7.49 11.48
C PRO A 264 12.17 6.82 12.43
N VAL A 265 10.89 7.14 12.27
CA VAL A 265 9.83 6.66 13.18
C VAL A 265 9.59 5.18 13.00
N LEU A 266 9.47 4.68 11.76
CA LEU A 266 9.22 3.26 11.53
C LEU A 266 10.43 2.39 11.86
N SER A 267 11.67 2.89 11.68
CA SER A 267 12.87 2.17 12.12
C SER A 267 12.95 2.07 13.65
N MET A 268 12.52 3.11 14.36
CA MET A 268 12.39 3.06 15.83
C MET A 268 11.32 2.06 16.25
N LEU A 269 10.15 2.12 15.59
CA LEU A 269 9.05 1.19 15.83
C LEU A 269 9.49 -0.26 15.63
N GLU A 270 10.30 -0.58 14.60
CA GLU A 270 10.85 -1.92 14.37
C GLU A 270 11.66 -2.44 15.58
N ASN A 271 12.41 -1.57 16.25
CA ASN A 271 13.15 -1.95 17.45
C ASN A 271 12.25 -2.24 18.65
N LEU A 272 11.09 -1.56 18.71
CA LEU A 272 10.14 -1.63 19.81
C LEU A 272 9.11 -2.76 19.65
N GLN A 273 8.94 -3.31 18.44
CA GLN A 273 7.98 -4.39 18.17
C GLN A 273 8.16 -5.55 19.17
N PRO A 274 7.06 -6.12 19.70
CA PRO A 274 7.11 -7.29 20.58
C PRO A 274 7.63 -8.54 19.84
N ASN A 275 7.44 -9.72 20.42
CA ASN A 275 8.02 -10.99 19.94
C ASN A 275 7.97 -11.16 18.41
N PRO A 276 9.03 -11.68 17.76
CA PRO A 276 9.08 -11.86 16.31
C PRO A 276 7.96 -12.74 15.73
N ASP A 277 7.36 -13.60 16.55
CA ASP A 277 6.25 -14.49 16.16
C ASP A 277 4.86 -13.83 16.29
N GLU A 278 4.79 -12.64 16.90
CA GLU A 278 3.56 -11.86 17.00
C GLU A 278 3.38 -10.95 15.78
N MET A 279 2.10 -10.70 15.45
CA MET A 279 1.75 -9.70 14.46
C MET A 279 2.23 -8.32 14.92
N LYS A 280 2.99 -7.64 14.06
CA LYS A 280 3.52 -6.31 14.36
C LYS A 280 2.38 -5.31 14.53
N LYS A 281 2.55 -4.40 15.51
CA LYS A 281 1.52 -3.43 15.90
C LYS A 281 1.92 -2.02 15.46
N PRO A 282 0.98 -1.20 14.95
CA PRO A 282 1.26 0.17 14.58
C PRO A 282 1.59 1.01 15.83
N LEU A 283 2.30 2.12 15.65
CA LEU A 283 2.83 2.92 16.76
C LEU A 283 1.72 3.44 17.69
N TRP A 284 0.58 3.85 17.15
CA TRP A 284 -0.56 4.31 17.94
C TRP A 284 -1.12 3.18 18.83
N GLN A 285 -1.19 1.96 18.32
CA GLN A 285 -1.64 0.80 19.11
C GLN A 285 -0.60 0.42 20.15
N LEU A 286 0.69 0.49 19.80
CA LEU A 286 1.78 0.26 20.74
C LEU A 286 1.76 1.28 21.89
N ALA A 287 1.56 2.56 21.58
CA ALA A 287 1.41 3.62 22.58
C ALA A 287 0.21 3.35 23.49
N LYS A 288 -0.94 3.00 22.94
CA LYS A 288 -2.11 2.60 23.74
C LYS A 288 -1.82 1.41 24.65
N ASN A 289 -1.06 0.41 24.19
CA ASN A 289 -0.69 -0.73 25.03
C ASN A 289 0.29 -0.35 26.14
N ILE A 290 1.21 0.58 25.87
CA ILE A 290 2.14 1.13 26.88
C ILE A 290 1.39 1.91 27.95
N GLU A 291 0.44 2.76 27.54
CA GLU A 291 -0.36 3.57 28.46
C GLU A 291 -1.26 2.71 29.36
N ASN A 292 -1.82 1.62 28.82
CA ASN A 292 -2.68 0.70 29.58
C ASN A 292 -1.90 -0.37 30.38
N SER A 293 -0.57 -0.41 30.27
CA SER A 293 0.23 -1.42 30.96
C SER A 293 0.27 -1.18 32.47
N GLN A 294 0.13 -2.23 33.26
CA GLN A 294 0.23 -2.19 34.72
C GLN A 294 1.64 -2.51 35.23
N ARG A 295 2.62 -2.61 34.33
CA ARG A 295 4.02 -2.88 34.68
C ARG A 295 4.71 -1.64 35.24
N SER A 296 5.16 -1.71 36.49
CA SER A 296 5.87 -0.62 37.16
C SER A 296 7.25 -0.33 36.58
N ASP A 297 7.89 -1.31 35.94
CA ASP A 297 9.23 -1.20 35.37
C ASP A 297 9.26 -0.66 33.93
N LEU A 298 8.10 -0.53 33.27
CA LEU A 298 8.03 -0.17 31.85
C LEU A 298 8.63 1.21 31.55
N ALA A 299 8.33 2.21 32.39
CA ALA A 299 8.86 3.56 32.20
C ALA A 299 10.39 3.59 32.29
N GLU A 300 10.95 2.86 33.26
CA GLU A 300 12.40 2.72 33.43
C GLU A 300 13.04 1.98 32.25
N GLN A 301 12.41 0.93 31.74
CA GLN A 301 12.91 0.20 30.58
C GLN A 301 13.01 1.06 29.31
N ILE A 302 11.96 1.85 29.01
CA ILE A 302 11.96 2.75 27.84
C ILE A 302 12.94 3.91 28.04
N LYS A 303 13.01 4.46 29.26
CA LYS A 303 13.99 5.48 29.64
C LYS A 303 15.42 5.01 29.36
N ASN A 304 15.79 3.84 29.89
CA ASN A 304 17.13 3.28 29.74
C ASN A 304 17.47 3.08 28.26
N TYR A 305 16.53 2.50 27.49
CA TYR A 305 16.69 2.33 26.06
C TYR A 305 16.90 3.67 25.33
N ALA A 306 16.11 4.70 25.62
CA ALA A 306 16.22 6.02 25.01
C ALA A 306 17.57 6.69 25.34
N LEU A 307 18.02 6.62 26.59
CA LEU A 307 19.31 7.17 27.02
C LEU A 307 20.49 6.43 26.37
N MET A 308 20.40 5.10 26.24
CA MET A 308 21.37 4.31 25.49
C MET A 308 21.39 4.66 24.01
N PHE A 309 20.22 4.83 23.39
CA PHE A 309 20.12 5.25 22.00
C PHE A 309 20.82 6.60 21.81
N ARG A 310 20.51 7.58 22.66
CA ARG A 310 21.15 8.91 22.67
C ARG A 310 22.66 8.82 22.77
N ALA A 311 23.17 8.07 23.75
CA ALA A 311 24.60 7.90 23.98
C ALA A 311 25.30 7.19 22.82
N ASN A 312 24.72 6.09 22.31
CA ASN A 312 25.28 5.32 21.21
C ASN A 312 25.37 6.14 19.92
N ARG A 313 24.35 6.97 19.66
CA ARG A 313 24.29 7.88 18.51
C ARG A 313 25.05 9.19 18.72
N LYS A 314 25.57 9.45 19.93
CA LYS A 314 26.26 10.68 20.34
C LYS A 314 25.40 11.94 20.09
N LEU A 315 24.11 11.85 20.43
CA LEU A 315 23.16 12.95 20.22
C LEU A 315 23.21 13.94 21.39
N ASP A 316 23.24 15.23 21.04
CA ASP A 316 23.22 16.34 21.99
C ASP A 316 21.79 16.72 22.43
N THR A 317 20.76 16.05 21.92
CA THR A 317 19.36 16.30 22.25
C THR A 317 19.14 16.29 23.77
N GLU A 318 18.59 17.37 24.32
CA GLU A 318 18.36 17.54 25.75
C GLU A 318 17.44 16.43 26.31
N ILE A 319 17.77 15.94 27.50
CA ILE A 319 16.95 14.94 28.21
C ILE A 319 15.77 15.69 28.85
N PRO A 320 14.51 15.28 28.62
CA PRO A 320 13.35 15.94 29.21
C PRO A 320 13.38 15.85 30.73
N GLY A 321 13.30 16.99 31.41
CA GLY A 321 13.31 17.08 32.87
C GLY A 321 11.98 16.72 33.53
N ASP A 322 10.90 16.73 32.75
CA ASP A 322 9.51 16.49 33.15
C ASP A 322 8.99 15.10 32.73
N ALA A 323 9.81 14.26 32.07
CA ALA A 323 9.41 12.92 31.65
C ALA A 323 9.31 11.95 32.85
N VAL A 324 8.10 11.46 33.10
CA VAL A 324 7.81 10.55 34.24
C VAL A 324 7.26 9.23 33.74
N THR A 325 6.36 9.26 32.77
CA THR A 325 5.61 8.09 32.29
C THR A 325 6.36 7.34 31.19
N ALA A 326 5.96 6.10 30.93
CA ALA A 326 6.47 5.31 29.81
C ALA A 326 6.21 5.98 28.44
N ILE A 327 5.11 6.73 28.31
CA ILE A 327 4.78 7.49 27.10
C ILE A 327 5.70 8.69 26.91
N ASP A 328 6.08 9.39 27.98
CA ASP A 328 7.03 10.51 27.89
C ASP A 328 8.39 10.03 27.37
N TRP A 329 8.86 8.87 27.87
CA TRP A 329 10.11 8.27 27.40
C TRP A 329 10.01 7.70 25.99
N LEU A 330 8.85 7.20 25.56
CA LEU A 330 8.61 6.79 24.17
C LEU A 330 8.68 8.00 23.23
N GLU A 331 8.05 9.12 23.60
CA GLU A 331 8.18 10.37 22.84
C GLU A 331 9.64 10.80 22.72
N TYR A 332 10.39 10.74 23.81
CA TYR A 332 11.80 11.08 23.78
C TYR A 332 12.60 10.17 22.85
N ALA A 333 12.34 8.85 22.89
CA ALA A 333 12.96 7.90 21.96
C ALA A 333 12.65 8.23 20.49
N LEU A 334 11.41 8.58 20.17
CA LEU A 334 11.01 8.97 18.81
C LEU A 334 11.63 10.29 18.37
N LYS A 335 11.74 11.27 19.28
CA LYS A 335 12.47 12.52 19.04
C LYS A 335 13.94 12.24 18.71
N LEU A 336 14.62 11.40 19.50
CA LEU A 336 16.00 10.98 19.22
C LEU A 336 16.11 10.25 17.87
N ALA A 337 15.09 9.45 17.51
CA ALA A 337 15.04 8.78 16.22
C ALA A 337 15.03 9.78 15.07
N GLU A 338 14.29 10.88 15.16
CA GLU A 338 14.30 11.95 14.16
C GLU A 338 15.62 12.75 14.18
N GLU A 339 16.09 13.19 15.35
CA GLU A 339 17.26 14.06 15.49
C GLU A 339 18.55 13.42 14.96
N GLN A 340 18.69 12.10 15.03
CA GLN A 340 19.86 11.41 14.44
C GLN A 340 20.01 11.69 12.93
N PHE A 341 18.93 12.00 12.22
CA PHE A 341 18.95 12.28 10.77
C PHE A 341 19.02 13.77 10.45
N ARG A 342 19.02 14.64 11.47
CA ARG A 342 19.17 16.09 11.34
C ARG A 342 20.58 16.58 11.65
N ASP A 343 21.40 15.77 12.33
CA ASP A 343 22.77 16.13 12.69
C ASP A 343 23.68 16.28 11.44
N PRO A 344 24.11 17.51 11.10
CA PRO A 344 24.94 17.78 9.92
C PRO A 344 26.37 17.23 10.06
N LYS A 345 26.79 16.80 11.26
CA LYS A 345 28.12 16.21 11.50
C LYS A 345 28.21 14.75 11.04
N THR A 346 27.11 14.14 10.60
CA THR A 346 27.02 12.73 10.19
C THR A 346 26.64 12.58 8.72
N ASP A 347 26.70 11.35 8.18
CA ASP A 347 26.23 11.01 6.84
C ASP A 347 24.70 10.79 6.77
N ARG A 348 24.02 10.78 7.92
CA ARG A 348 22.60 10.45 8.06
C ARG A 348 21.66 11.42 7.34
N PRO A 349 21.88 12.75 7.33
CA PRO A 349 21.10 13.67 6.51
C PRO A 349 21.09 13.30 5.02
N ALA A 350 22.23 12.84 4.49
CA ALA A 350 22.31 12.38 3.10
C ALA A 350 21.55 11.06 2.89
N ILE A 351 21.61 10.13 3.87
CA ILE A 351 20.88 8.86 3.83
C ILE A 351 19.36 9.09 3.83
N ILE A 352 18.84 9.96 4.71
CA ILE A 352 17.39 10.22 4.76
C ILE A 352 16.92 10.95 3.49
N LYS A 353 17.71 11.89 2.96
CA LYS A 353 17.40 12.55 1.69
C LYS A 353 17.31 11.55 0.54
N LYS A 354 18.28 10.62 0.46
CA LYS A 354 18.26 9.53 -0.52
C LYS A 354 17.03 8.64 -0.34
N TYR A 355 16.71 8.26 0.89
CA TYR A 355 15.52 7.48 1.19
C TYR A 355 14.24 8.17 0.71
N MET A 356 14.08 9.46 0.96
CA MET A 356 12.92 10.24 0.50
C MET A 356 12.83 10.27 -1.03
N THR A 357 13.95 10.41 -1.73
CA THR A 357 14.00 10.28 -3.19
C THR A 357 13.56 8.88 -3.65
N GLU A 358 13.96 7.82 -2.96
CA GLU A 358 13.51 6.46 -3.27
C GLU A 358 12.02 6.27 -3.00
N VAL A 359 11.47 6.83 -1.92
CA VAL A 359 10.02 6.79 -1.64
C VAL A 359 9.26 7.44 -2.79
N GLU A 360 9.67 8.63 -3.18
CA GLU A 360 8.98 9.35 -4.25
C GLU A 360 9.11 8.65 -5.60
N LYS A 361 10.33 8.21 -5.96
CA LYS A 361 10.60 7.50 -7.22
C LYS A 361 9.74 6.23 -7.36
N ASN A 362 9.62 5.46 -6.30
CA ASN A 362 9.03 4.12 -6.38
C ASN A 362 7.55 4.08 -6.01
N MET A 363 7.06 5.04 -5.21
CA MET A 363 5.68 5.03 -4.70
C MET A 363 4.86 6.25 -5.14
N ALA A 364 5.46 7.31 -5.68
CA ALA A 364 4.72 8.55 -5.98
C ALA A 364 4.97 9.11 -7.38
N ALA A 365 5.79 8.48 -8.22
CA ALA A 365 6.21 9.02 -9.50
C ALA A 365 5.02 9.40 -10.40
N ASP A 366 4.03 8.52 -10.51
CA ASP A 366 2.85 8.71 -11.37
C ASP A 366 1.88 9.78 -10.85
N PHE A 367 2.05 10.21 -9.60
CA PHE A 367 1.20 11.21 -8.95
C PHE A 367 1.88 12.56 -8.80
N VAL A 368 3.15 12.73 -9.18
CA VAL A 368 3.91 13.96 -8.95
C VAL A 368 4.34 14.60 -10.27
N GLN A 369 3.93 15.86 -10.48
CA GLN A 369 4.31 16.61 -11.68
C GLN A 369 5.02 17.92 -11.35
N ALA A 370 6.07 18.25 -12.09
CA ALA A 370 6.73 19.55 -12.02
C ALA A 370 5.97 20.59 -12.87
N ARG A 371 5.72 21.78 -12.31
CA ARG A 371 4.95 22.88 -12.92
C ARG A 371 5.74 24.20 -12.91
N GLY A 372 7.03 24.14 -13.29
CA GLY A 372 7.91 25.31 -13.37
C GLY A 372 7.92 26.13 -12.07
N ARG A 373 7.53 27.41 -12.16
CA ARG A 373 7.50 28.33 -11.00
C ARG A 373 6.57 27.89 -9.87
N SER A 374 5.56 27.07 -10.15
CA SER A 374 4.64 26.55 -9.12
C SER A 374 5.24 25.36 -8.34
N GLY A 375 6.46 24.94 -8.69
CA GLY A 375 7.12 23.80 -8.05
C GLY A 375 6.48 22.48 -8.48
N ARG A 376 6.48 21.51 -7.57
CA ARG A 376 5.88 20.19 -7.81
C ARG A 376 4.51 20.11 -7.14
N VAL A 377 3.59 19.43 -7.79
CA VAL A 377 2.20 19.25 -7.33
C VAL A 377 1.79 17.79 -7.47
N LEU A 378 0.78 17.42 -6.69
CA LEU A 378 0.14 16.11 -6.81
C LEU A 378 -0.96 16.17 -7.86
N VAL A 379 -0.98 15.18 -8.76
CA VAL A 379 -1.90 15.15 -9.89
C VAL A 379 -2.65 13.82 -10.01
N LEU A 380 -3.82 13.88 -10.61
CA LEU A 380 -4.59 12.71 -11.05
C LEU A 380 -4.76 12.81 -12.58
N THR A 381 -4.38 11.74 -13.29
CA THR A 381 -4.66 11.60 -14.73
C THR A 381 -6.13 11.25 -14.94
N GLN A 382 -6.59 11.29 -16.19
CA GLN A 382 -7.97 10.85 -16.50
C GLN A 382 -8.20 9.39 -16.10
N ASP A 383 -7.22 8.52 -16.33
CA ASP A 383 -7.29 7.09 -15.97
C ASP A 383 -7.37 6.93 -14.44
N HIS A 384 -6.58 7.70 -13.67
CA HIS A 384 -6.71 7.72 -12.21
C HIS A 384 -8.11 8.12 -11.75
N ILE A 385 -8.70 9.13 -12.40
CA ILE A 385 -10.06 9.60 -12.05
C ILE A 385 -11.09 8.53 -12.40
N ILE A 386 -11.01 7.90 -13.58
CA ILE A 386 -11.95 6.85 -14.00
C ILE A 386 -11.88 5.67 -13.04
N LEU A 387 -10.67 5.15 -12.78
CA LEU A 387 -10.47 4.07 -11.83
C LEU A 387 -11.04 4.43 -10.46
N LEU A 388 -10.62 5.55 -9.87
CA LEU A 388 -11.09 5.95 -8.54
C LEU A 388 -12.61 6.14 -8.49
N THR A 389 -13.21 6.65 -9.56
CA THR A 389 -14.68 6.77 -9.69
C THR A 389 -15.35 5.41 -9.64
N ASN A 390 -14.86 4.43 -10.42
CA ASN A 390 -15.41 3.08 -10.43
C ASN A 390 -15.27 2.41 -9.06
N LEU A 391 -14.12 2.57 -8.38
CA LEU A 391 -13.91 2.02 -7.04
C LEU A 391 -14.84 2.65 -5.99
N VAL A 392 -15.11 3.95 -6.10
CA VAL A 392 -15.93 4.68 -5.12
C VAL A 392 -17.42 4.40 -5.33
N VAL A 393 -17.89 4.39 -6.58
CA VAL A 393 -19.26 3.98 -6.92
C VAL A 393 -19.46 2.50 -6.55
N GLY A 394 -18.49 1.65 -6.86
CA GLY A 394 -18.47 0.24 -6.48
C GLY A 394 -19.71 -0.52 -6.95
N LYS A 395 -20.37 -1.22 -6.01
CA LYS A 395 -21.54 -2.06 -6.30
C LYS A 395 -22.79 -1.25 -6.67
N GLU A 396 -22.84 0.03 -6.31
CA GLU A 396 -23.94 0.91 -6.70
C GLU A 396 -23.92 1.22 -8.20
N GLU A 397 -25.04 1.72 -8.74
CA GLU A 397 -25.11 2.17 -10.13
C GLU A 397 -24.53 3.59 -10.30
N LYS A 398 -24.78 4.46 -9.31
CA LYS A 398 -24.40 5.87 -9.32
C LYS A 398 -24.35 6.45 -7.92
N LEU A 399 -23.58 7.52 -7.75
CA LEU A 399 -23.51 8.30 -6.52
C LEU A 399 -23.76 9.78 -6.80
N ARG A 400 -24.21 10.54 -5.80
CA ARG A 400 -24.18 12.00 -5.89
C ARG A 400 -22.73 12.46 -5.96
N PHE A 401 -22.44 13.52 -6.71
CA PHE A 401 -21.08 14.05 -6.83
C PHE A 401 -20.43 14.34 -5.47
N HIS A 402 -21.19 14.86 -4.50
CA HIS A 402 -20.66 15.08 -3.16
C HIS A 402 -20.24 13.78 -2.45
N GLU A 403 -21.03 12.71 -2.57
CA GLU A 403 -20.71 11.39 -1.99
C GLU A 403 -19.48 10.78 -2.67
N LEU A 404 -19.34 10.98 -3.99
CA LEU A 404 -18.15 10.60 -4.73
C LEU A 404 -16.89 11.30 -4.18
N ILE A 405 -16.97 12.61 -3.94
CA ILE A 405 -15.86 13.38 -3.34
C ILE A 405 -15.55 12.89 -1.92
N LEU A 406 -16.56 12.56 -1.10
CA LEU A 406 -16.32 11.95 0.22
C LEU A 406 -15.60 10.60 0.10
N GLY A 407 -15.99 9.77 -0.88
CA GLY A 407 -15.29 8.51 -1.15
C GLY A 407 -13.84 8.69 -1.63
N PHE A 408 -13.51 9.80 -2.30
CA PHE A 408 -12.13 10.16 -2.63
C PHE A 408 -11.36 10.52 -1.35
N GLN A 409 -11.98 11.29 -0.46
CA GLN A 409 -11.41 11.71 0.81
C GLN A 409 -11.16 10.54 1.76
N ASP A 410 -12.05 9.54 1.78
CA ASP A 410 -11.86 8.29 2.52
C ASP A 410 -10.60 7.53 2.06
N ARG A 411 -10.11 7.82 0.85
CA ARG A 411 -8.85 7.28 0.30
C ARG A 411 -7.67 8.23 0.41
N GLY A 412 -7.84 9.33 1.15
CA GLY A 412 -6.81 10.34 1.33
C GLY A 412 -6.64 11.28 0.14
N ILE A 413 -7.58 11.30 -0.80
CA ILE A 413 -7.56 12.14 -2.01
C ILE A 413 -8.51 13.32 -1.80
N PHE A 414 -7.93 14.51 -1.64
CA PHE A 414 -8.69 15.75 -1.48
C PHE A 414 -8.49 16.63 -2.72
N VAL A 415 -9.51 17.41 -3.03
CA VAL A 415 -9.51 18.35 -4.14
C VAL A 415 -10.07 19.67 -3.66
N ASP A 416 -9.63 20.79 -4.23
CA ASP A 416 -10.22 22.08 -3.92
C ASP A 416 -11.45 22.34 -4.82
N LYS A 417 -12.15 23.45 -4.58
CA LYS A 417 -13.35 23.82 -5.36
C LYS A 417 -13.09 23.98 -6.85
N GLN A 418 -11.90 24.39 -7.27
CA GLN A 418 -11.58 24.52 -8.68
C GLN A 418 -11.47 23.13 -9.32
N THR A 419 -10.80 22.18 -8.69
CA THR A 419 -10.75 20.80 -9.19
C THR A 419 -12.10 20.12 -9.12
N GLU A 420 -12.94 20.38 -8.11
CA GLU A 420 -14.33 19.88 -8.10
C GLU A 420 -15.09 20.30 -9.38
N GLN A 421 -14.95 21.55 -9.83
CA GLN A 421 -15.58 22.02 -11.07
C GLN A 421 -14.99 21.36 -12.32
N GLU A 422 -13.67 21.15 -12.36
CA GLU A 422 -13.03 20.44 -13.47
C GLU A 422 -13.44 18.96 -13.51
N LEU A 423 -13.64 18.31 -12.37
CA LEU A 423 -14.19 16.95 -12.30
C LEU A 423 -15.61 16.88 -12.86
N ILE A 424 -16.49 17.83 -12.54
CA ILE A 424 -17.85 17.88 -13.11
C ILE A 424 -17.77 17.99 -14.64
N LYS A 425 -16.96 18.91 -15.17
CA LYS A 425 -16.75 19.06 -16.63
C LYS A 425 -16.19 17.79 -17.26
N PHE A 426 -15.26 17.14 -16.58
CA PHE A 426 -14.68 15.88 -17.01
C PHE A 426 -15.75 14.79 -17.16
N TYR A 427 -16.57 14.60 -16.13
CA TYR A 427 -17.64 13.60 -16.13
C TYR A 427 -18.72 13.90 -17.18
N GLU A 428 -19.08 15.18 -17.38
CA GLU A 428 -19.99 15.59 -18.45
C GLU A 428 -19.44 15.27 -19.83
N ARG A 429 -18.14 15.50 -20.04
CA ARG A 429 -17.47 15.23 -21.32
C ARG A 429 -17.43 13.74 -21.66
N ILE A 430 -17.20 12.86 -20.67
CA ILE A 430 -17.19 11.40 -20.91
C ILE A 430 -18.58 10.78 -20.85
N GLY A 431 -19.62 11.57 -20.52
CA GLY A 431 -21.02 11.13 -20.57
C GLY A 431 -21.47 10.25 -19.41
N ASN A 432 -20.74 10.22 -18.28
CA ASN A 432 -21.10 9.42 -17.11
C ASN A 432 -21.82 10.24 -16.01
N VAL A 433 -22.49 11.33 -16.40
CA VAL A 433 -23.27 12.21 -15.51
C VAL A 433 -24.76 12.12 -15.82
N GLU A 434 -25.58 12.17 -14.77
CA GLU A 434 -27.02 12.37 -14.85
C GLU A 434 -27.44 13.58 -13.99
N ARG A 435 -28.16 14.53 -14.59
CA ARG A 435 -28.77 15.66 -13.87
C ARG A 435 -30.24 15.35 -13.63
N MET A 436 -30.65 15.18 -12.37
CA MET A 436 -32.06 14.99 -12.04
C MET A 436 -32.77 16.33 -11.91
N SER A 437 -33.91 16.48 -12.58
CA SER A 437 -34.66 17.75 -12.67
C SER A 437 -35.47 18.09 -11.41
N ASP A 438 -35.63 17.13 -10.49
CA ASP A 438 -36.46 17.21 -9.29
C ASP A 438 -35.80 17.99 -8.13
N SER A 439 -34.48 18.16 -8.18
CA SER A 439 -33.66 18.75 -7.11
C SER A 439 -32.82 19.95 -7.57
N GLY A 440 -33.09 20.47 -8.78
CA GLY A 440 -32.59 21.76 -9.28
C GLY A 440 -31.14 21.75 -9.78
N ASP A 441 -30.19 21.15 -9.03
CA ASP A 441 -28.75 21.21 -9.33
C ASP A 441 -27.97 19.92 -8.95
N ALA A 442 -28.65 18.81 -8.62
CA ALA A 442 -27.98 17.58 -8.19
C ALA A 442 -27.32 16.85 -9.37
N VAL A 443 -25.99 16.70 -9.30
CA VAL A 443 -25.16 15.95 -10.25
C VAL A 443 -24.92 14.54 -9.71
N TYR A 444 -25.35 13.52 -10.46
CA TYR A 444 -25.05 12.11 -10.19
C TYR A 444 -23.99 11.59 -11.15
N VAL A 445 -23.04 10.80 -10.65
CA VAL A 445 -21.94 10.21 -11.44
C VAL A 445 -22.09 8.69 -11.43
N ARG A 446 -22.00 8.09 -12.62
CA ARG A 446 -22.05 6.64 -12.86
C ARG A 446 -20.65 6.06 -13.00
N LYS A 447 -20.49 4.77 -12.66
CA LYS A 447 -19.31 4.00 -13.06
C LYS A 447 -19.29 3.79 -14.58
N THR A 448 -18.11 3.50 -15.13
CA THR A 448 -17.87 3.36 -16.57
C THR A 448 -17.75 1.91 -17.04
N ILE A 449 -17.96 0.94 -16.15
CA ILE A 449 -17.78 -0.50 -16.38
C ILE A 449 -19.07 -1.29 -16.29
#